data_AF-A0A0P6YCG8-F1
#
_entry.id   AF-A0A0P6YCG8-F1
#
_cell.length_a   1.000
_cell.length_b   1.000
_cell.length_c   1.000
_cell.angle_alpha   90.00
_cell.angle_beta   90.00
_cell.angle_gamma   90.00
#
_symmetry.space_group_name_H-M   'P 1'
#
loop_
_entity.id
_entity.type
_entity.pdbx_description
1 polymer ?
#
loop_
_entity_poly.entity_id
_entity_poly.type
_entity_poly.pdbx_seq_one_letter_code
_entity_poly.pdbx_strand_id
1 'polypeptide(L)'
;MAWRTPTQYTKAARAIRAIALVPPLLLSAPFAWTMGVGRMAYPAAIEALHPHAWVRLPADEPLTVVWGGDTLEANYHAFSADQRWAYDLVIAPFFVGVAALDAYGCWGVPVLAPADGVVVAAHDGEPDHPAGQFPATDEIRNETVFGNHVVLQLAETGTFLVLAHLQAGSLRVQVGETVHEGEPLAACGNSGHSSEPHIHIHHQRQPPWERPVGFAEGLPLFFRDHDGPPMPSGGVRHVEGRWVAVGATVRHAGRAP
;
A
#
# COMPACT_ATOMS: atom_id res chain seq x y z
N MET A 1 67.78 -20.34 -4.77
CA MET A 1 66.96 -19.12 -4.95
C MET A 1 66.14 -19.33 -6.23
N ALA A 2 64.98 -19.97 -6.10
CA ALA A 2 64.19 -20.42 -7.26
C ALA A 2 63.24 -19.30 -7.69
N TRP A 3 63.51 -18.72 -8.86
CA TRP A 3 62.67 -17.71 -9.49
C TRP A 3 61.42 -18.39 -10.06
N ARG A 4 60.24 -18.01 -9.55
CA ARG A 4 58.94 -18.51 -10.04
C ARG A 4 58.68 -18.00 -11.46
N THR A 5 58.12 -18.85 -12.31
CA THR A 5 57.83 -18.55 -13.73
C THR A 5 56.60 -17.65 -13.94
N PRO A 6 56.51 -16.92 -15.07
CA PRO A 6 55.49 -15.88 -15.34
C PRO A 6 54.02 -16.34 -15.31
N THR A 7 53.78 -17.65 -15.37
CA THR A 7 52.45 -18.26 -15.35
C THR A 7 51.78 -18.26 -13.98
N GLN A 8 52.49 -17.92 -12.90
CA GLN A 8 51.92 -17.84 -11.55
C GLN A 8 51.23 -16.49 -11.24
N TYR A 9 51.46 -15.45 -12.05
CA TYR A 9 50.81 -14.14 -11.89
C TYR A 9 49.43 -14.05 -12.56
N THR A 10 49.13 -14.88 -13.54
CA THR A 10 47.88 -14.79 -14.32
C THR A 10 46.66 -15.43 -13.64
N LYS A 11 46.86 -16.40 -12.74
CA LYS A 11 45.76 -16.95 -11.92
C LYS A 11 45.37 -16.00 -10.78
N ALA A 12 46.35 -15.34 -10.13
CA ALA A 12 46.09 -14.33 -9.11
C ALA A 12 45.39 -13.09 -9.69
N ALA A 13 45.80 -12.61 -10.88
CA ALA A 13 45.17 -11.47 -11.53
C ALA A 13 43.71 -11.71 -11.99
N ARG A 14 43.35 -12.95 -12.36
CA ARG A 14 41.95 -13.31 -12.68
C ARG A 14 41.08 -13.44 -11.43
N ALA A 15 41.61 -13.97 -10.32
CA ALA A 15 40.91 -14.02 -9.04
C ALA A 15 40.71 -12.62 -8.43
N ILE A 16 41.72 -11.74 -8.54
CA ILE A 16 41.64 -10.35 -8.06
C ILE A 16 40.65 -9.51 -8.90
N ARG A 17 40.56 -9.75 -10.23
CA ARG A 17 39.54 -9.10 -11.07
C ARG A 17 38.12 -9.62 -10.81
N ALA A 18 37.94 -10.90 -10.48
CA ALA A 18 36.64 -11.45 -10.13
C ALA A 18 36.16 -10.93 -8.77
N ILE A 19 37.05 -10.76 -7.79
CA ILE A 19 36.72 -10.19 -6.46
C ILE A 19 36.46 -8.67 -6.55
N ALA A 20 37.10 -7.95 -7.47
CA ALA A 20 36.87 -6.52 -7.69
C ALA A 20 35.54 -6.18 -8.41
N LEU A 21 34.86 -7.17 -9.00
CA LEU A 21 33.57 -7.01 -9.68
C LEU A 21 32.35 -7.37 -8.82
N VAL A 22 32.55 -7.98 -7.64
CA VAL A 22 31.45 -8.30 -6.71
C VAL A 22 30.91 -7.06 -5.97
N PRO A 23 31.74 -6.10 -5.51
CA PRO A 23 31.24 -4.90 -4.84
C PRO A 23 30.30 -4.03 -5.69
N PRO A 24 30.56 -3.75 -6.99
CA PRO A 24 29.63 -2.93 -7.78
C PRO A 24 28.32 -3.65 -8.11
N LEU A 25 28.28 -4.99 -8.16
CA LEU A 25 27.02 -5.72 -8.38
C LEU A 25 26.12 -5.70 -7.14
N LEU A 26 26.69 -5.86 -5.94
CA LEU A 26 25.94 -5.77 -4.67
C LEU A 26 25.51 -4.34 -4.33
N LEU A 27 26.31 -3.33 -4.69
CA LEU A 27 25.93 -1.92 -4.56
C LEU A 27 24.99 -1.45 -5.69
N SER A 28 24.92 -2.18 -6.80
CA SER A 28 23.95 -1.91 -7.88
C SER A 28 22.60 -2.58 -7.66
N ALA A 29 22.44 -3.52 -6.74
CA ALA A 29 21.14 -4.14 -6.48
C ALA A 29 20.10 -3.12 -5.97
N PRO A 30 20.42 -2.23 -5.00
CA PRO A 30 19.53 -1.11 -4.67
C PRO A 30 19.28 -0.19 -5.88
N PHE A 31 20.29 0.02 -6.73
CA PHE A 31 20.18 0.87 -7.92
C PHE A 31 19.28 0.24 -9.01
N ALA A 32 19.37 -1.07 -9.23
CA ALA A 32 18.52 -1.81 -10.16
C ALA A 32 17.06 -1.84 -9.70
N TRP A 33 16.82 -1.86 -8.37
CA TRP A 33 15.49 -1.69 -7.80
C TRP A 33 14.93 -0.29 -8.09
N THR A 34 15.73 0.77 -7.89
CA THR A 34 15.31 2.14 -8.23
C THR A 34 15.04 2.34 -9.72
N MET A 35 15.69 1.55 -10.58
CA MET A 35 15.53 1.61 -12.05
C MET A 35 14.43 0.68 -12.59
N GLY A 36 13.65 0.03 -11.71
CA GLY A 36 12.54 -0.84 -12.11
C GLY A 36 12.96 -2.14 -12.82
N VAL A 37 14.25 -2.50 -12.77
CA VAL A 37 14.77 -3.73 -13.38
C VAL A 37 14.58 -4.87 -12.37
N GLY A 38 13.45 -5.56 -12.49
CA GLY A 38 13.06 -6.67 -11.62
C GLY A 38 12.40 -6.18 -10.33
N ARG A 39 11.06 -6.19 -10.29
CA ARG A 39 10.31 -5.92 -9.06
C ARG A 39 10.56 -7.05 -8.07
N MET A 40 11.04 -6.72 -6.88
CA MET A 40 11.11 -7.66 -5.76
C MET A 40 10.43 -7.07 -4.54
N ALA A 41 9.84 -7.96 -3.73
CA ALA A 41 9.17 -7.54 -2.50
C ALA A 41 10.21 -6.94 -1.54
N TYR A 42 9.86 -5.86 -0.87
CA TYR A 42 10.71 -5.22 0.13
C TYR A 42 11.07 -6.23 1.23
N PRO A 43 12.35 -6.57 1.45
CA PRO A 43 12.71 -7.74 2.25
C PRO A 43 12.48 -7.49 3.74
N ALA A 44 11.30 -7.86 4.24
CA ALA A 44 10.94 -7.78 5.65
C ALA A 44 10.03 -8.94 6.06
N ALA A 45 10.39 -9.61 7.16
CA ALA A 45 9.59 -10.67 7.75
C ALA A 45 8.53 -10.07 8.69
N ILE A 46 7.27 -10.51 8.54
CA ILE A 46 6.13 -10.05 9.35
C ILE A 46 6.40 -10.24 10.85
N GLU A 47 7.03 -11.35 11.22
CA GLU A 47 7.31 -11.72 12.61
C GLU A 47 8.38 -10.85 13.26
N ALA A 48 9.20 -10.16 12.47
CA ALA A 48 10.29 -9.32 12.97
C ALA A 48 9.87 -7.87 13.18
N LEU A 49 8.71 -7.45 12.65
CA LEU A 49 8.27 -6.06 12.67
C LEU A 49 7.14 -5.86 13.66
N HIS A 50 7.34 -4.93 14.57
CA HIS A 50 6.39 -4.58 15.61
C HIS A 50 6.30 -3.06 15.78
N PRO A 51 5.15 -2.52 16.23
CA PRO A 51 3.94 -3.25 16.57
C PRO A 51 3.15 -3.70 15.34
N HIS A 52 2.28 -4.69 15.52
CA HIS A 52 1.24 -5.05 14.54
C HIS A 52 -0.01 -4.22 14.84
N ALA A 53 -0.78 -3.86 13.82
CA ALA A 53 -2.10 -3.27 13.99
C ALA A 53 -3.19 -4.30 13.71
N TRP A 54 -4.19 -4.40 14.59
CA TRP A 54 -5.37 -5.25 14.47
C TRP A 54 -6.64 -4.40 14.47
N VAL A 55 -7.17 -4.16 13.27
CA VAL A 55 -8.23 -3.16 13.05
C VAL A 55 -9.50 -3.81 12.48
N ARG A 56 -10.65 -3.15 12.59
CA ARG A 56 -11.85 -3.57 11.83
C ARG A 56 -11.71 -3.19 10.36
N LEU A 57 -12.55 -3.77 9.50
CA LEU A 57 -12.62 -3.35 8.08
C LEU A 57 -13.02 -1.86 7.98
N PRO A 58 -12.47 -1.09 7.01
CA PRO A 58 -12.70 0.35 6.92
C PRO A 58 -14.07 0.75 6.35
N ALA A 59 -14.91 -0.22 5.96
CA ALA A 59 -16.28 0.02 5.53
C ALA A 59 -17.18 -1.09 6.05
N ASP A 60 -18.49 -0.84 6.06
CA ASP A 60 -19.50 -1.81 6.50
C ASP A 60 -20.00 -2.72 5.38
N GLU A 61 -19.60 -2.44 4.14
CA GLU A 61 -19.91 -3.23 2.95
C GLU A 61 -18.99 -4.45 2.80
N PRO A 62 -19.38 -5.47 2.01
CA PRO A 62 -18.46 -6.52 1.57
C PRO A 62 -17.29 -5.95 0.77
N LEU A 63 -16.06 -6.25 1.20
CA LEU A 63 -14.84 -5.73 0.60
C LEU A 63 -14.08 -6.85 -0.10
N THR A 64 -13.84 -6.68 -1.40
CA THR A 64 -12.93 -7.54 -2.15
C THR A 64 -11.52 -6.96 -2.08
N VAL A 65 -10.55 -7.77 -1.69
CA VAL A 65 -9.14 -7.39 -1.65
C VAL A 65 -8.56 -7.55 -3.05
N VAL A 66 -8.28 -6.43 -3.72
CA VAL A 66 -7.63 -6.44 -5.04
C VAL A 66 -6.12 -6.54 -4.86
N TRP A 67 -5.58 -5.78 -3.91
CA TRP A 67 -4.19 -5.83 -3.50
C TRP A 67 -4.12 -5.98 -1.99
N GLY A 68 -3.34 -6.93 -1.50
CA GLY A 68 -3.21 -7.21 -0.07
C GLY A 68 -2.45 -8.49 0.21
N GLY A 69 -1.90 -8.62 1.42
CA GLY A 69 -0.98 -9.71 1.77
C GLY A 69 0.49 -9.36 1.57
N ASP A 70 1.37 -10.36 1.75
CA ASP A 70 2.83 -10.19 1.92
C ASP A 70 3.67 -10.48 0.66
N THR A 71 3.04 -10.89 -0.44
CA THR A 71 3.73 -11.32 -1.67
C THR A 71 3.41 -10.38 -2.84
N LEU A 72 4.35 -10.24 -3.78
CA LEU A 72 4.12 -9.45 -5.01
C LEU A 72 3.03 -10.00 -5.92
N GLU A 73 2.72 -11.29 -5.83
CA GLU A 73 1.66 -11.92 -6.62
C GLU A 73 0.27 -11.46 -6.14
N ALA A 74 0.10 -11.34 -4.82
CA ALA A 74 -1.16 -10.94 -4.21
C ALA A 74 -1.27 -9.42 -3.98
N ASN A 75 -0.14 -8.75 -3.83
CA ASN A 75 -0.05 -7.34 -3.46
C ASN A 75 1.03 -6.63 -4.26
N TYR A 76 0.64 -5.80 -5.23
CA TYR A 76 1.64 -5.03 -5.97
C TYR A 76 2.35 -4.02 -5.07
N HIS A 77 1.77 -3.58 -3.95
CA HIS A 77 2.41 -2.65 -3.02
C HIS A 77 3.59 -3.26 -2.26
N ALA A 78 3.75 -4.60 -2.28
CA ALA A 78 4.77 -5.30 -1.50
C ALA A 78 6.22 -4.90 -1.83
N PHE A 79 6.47 -4.18 -2.94
CA PHE A 79 7.80 -3.61 -3.25
C PHE A 79 8.09 -2.28 -2.52
N SER A 80 7.06 -1.55 -2.10
CA SER A 80 7.19 -0.27 -1.40
C SER A 80 7.39 -0.50 0.09
N ALA A 81 8.29 0.25 0.72
CA ALA A 81 8.62 0.00 2.12
C ALA A 81 7.47 0.38 3.07
N ASP A 82 6.82 1.52 2.80
CA ASP A 82 5.70 2.09 3.57
C ASP A 82 4.39 1.30 3.38
N GLN A 83 4.15 0.86 2.15
CA GLN A 83 2.91 0.23 1.72
C GLN A 83 3.02 -1.29 1.59
N ARG A 84 4.09 -1.91 2.14
CA ARG A 84 4.36 -3.34 1.96
C ARG A 84 3.15 -4.24 2.27
N TRP A 85 2.40 -3.90 3.32
CA TRP A 85 1.16 -4.56 3.74
C TRP A 85 -0.07 -3.67 3.58
N ALA A 86 -0.05 -2.79 2.58
CA ALA A 86 -1.20 -2.01 2.19
C ALA A 86 -2.28 -2.91 1.59
N TYR A 87 -3.52 -2.43 1.69
CA TYR A 87 -4.67 -3.02 1.03
C TYR A 87 -5.33 -2.00 0.12
N ASP A 88 -5.69 -2.44 -1.08
CA ASP A 88 -6.65 -1.76 -1.94
C ASP A 88 -7.94 -2.59 -1.93
N LEU A 89 -8.98 -2.01 -1.33
CA LEU A 89 -10.24 -2.67 -1.06
C LEU A 89 -11.33 -2.08 -1.95
N VAL A 90 -11.99 -2.94 -2.74
CA VAL A 90 -13.05 -2.53 -3.67
C VAL A 90 -14.40 -3.08 -3.24
N ILE A 91 -15.47 -2.44 -3.70
CA ILE A 91 -16.86 -2.83 -3.47
C ILE A 91 -17.52 -3.00 -4.83
N ALA A 92 -18.23 -4.13 -5.02
CA ALA A 92 -18.85 -4.45 -6.30
C ALA A 92 -19.97 -3.45 -6.65
N PRO A 93 -20.10 -3.02 -7.92
CA PRO A 93 -19.27 -3.38 -9.07
C PRO A 93 -17.88 -2.69 -9.09
N PHE A 94 -16.85 -3.40 -9.54
CA PHE A 94 -15.48 -2.90 -9.74
C PHE A 94 -14.90 -3.46 -11.04
N PHE A 95 -13.76 -2.94 -11.53
CA PHE A 95 -13.25 -3.22 -12.88
C PHE A 95 -14.28 -3.02 -14.01
N VAL A 96 -15.17 -2.02 -13.85
CA VAL A 96 -16.25 -1.73 -14.80
C VAL A 96 -15.70 -1.25 -16.15
N GLY A 97 -14.58 -0.54 -16.14
CA GLY A 97 -13.87 -0.09 -17.35
C GLY A 97 -14.50 1.12 -18.02
N VAL A 98 -15.18 1.98 -17.25
CA VAL A 98 -15.78 3.24 -17.74
C VAL A 98 -15.29 4.41 -16.90
N ALA A 99 -15.21 5.61 -17.46
CA ALA A 99 -14.66 6.77 -16.76
C ALA A 99 -15.57 7.32 -15.63
N ALA A 100 -16.87 6.99 -15.66
CA ALA A 100 -17.86 7.49 -14.72
C ALA A 100 -17.70 6.83 -13.34
N LEU A 101 -17.46 7.63 -12.31
CA LEU A 101 -17.13 7.14 -10.96
C LEU A 101 -18.32 6.51 -10.25
N ASP A 102 -19.53 7.01 -10.49
CA ASP A 102 -20.79 6.46 -9.96
C ASP A 102 -21.15 5.07 -10.54
N ALA A 103 -20.42 4.60 -11.55
CA ALA A 103 -20.53 3.24 -12.05
C ALA A 103 -19.87 2.19 -11.13
N TYR A 104 -19.04 2.62 -10.16
CA TYR A 104 -18.28 1.75 -9.27
C TYR A 104 -18.92 1.70 -7.88
N GLY A 105 -19.04 0.49 -7.32
CA GLY A 105 -19.74 0.26 -6.06
C GLY A 105 -19.11 0.90 -4.84
N CYS A 106 -17.80 1.21 -4.88
CA CYS A 106 -17.14 1.90 -3.78
C CYS A 106 -17.47 3.39 -3.75
N TRP A 107 -17.78 4.02 -4.88
CA TRP A 107 -17.93 5.47 -4.96
C TRP A 107 -18.97 5.99 -3.98
N GLY A 108 -18.56 6.89 -3.08
CA GLY A 108 -19.43 7.50 -2.07
C GLY A 108 -19.73 6.62 -0.85
N VAL A 109 -19.22 5.38 -0.79
CA VAL A 109 -19.41 4.51 0.39
C VAL A 109 -18.70 5.12 1.61
N PRO A 110 -19.35 5.17 2.79
CA PRO A 110 -18.71 5.67 4.00
C PRO A 110 -17.42 4.92 4.35
N VAL A 111 -16.34 5.66 4.51
CA VAL A 111 -15.08 5.17 5.07
C VAL A 111 -15.08 5.48 6.56
N LEU A 112 -14.92 4.44 7.36
CA LEU A 112 -15.07 4.45 8.80
C LEU A 112 -13.70 4.21 9.47
N ALA A 113 -13.51 4.76 10.67
CA ALA A 113 -12.31 4.57 11.46
C ALA A 113 -12.07 3.07 11.72
N PRO A 114 -10.92 2.51 11.29
CA PRO A 114 -10.61 1.10 11.51
C PRO A 114 -10.27 0.76 12.96
N ALA A 115 -9.88 1.75 13.76
CA ALA A 115 -9.55 1.63 15.17
C ALA A 115 -9.62 3.00 15.86
N ASP A 116 -9.60 3.01 17.19
CA ASP A 116 -9.47 4.23 17.99
C ASP A 116 -8.15 4.95 17.71
N GLY A 117 -8.19 6.29 17.64
CA GLY A 117 -7.00 7.08 17.40
C GLY A 117 -7.22 8.58 17.39
N VAL A 118 -6.17 9.29 17.03
CA VAL A 118 -6.19 10.75 16.82
C VAL A 118 -5.89 11.04 15.37
N VAL A 119 -6.69 11.90 14.74
CA VAL A 119 -6.45 12.39 13.39
C VAL A 119 -5.22 13.30 13.43
N VAL A 120 -4.13 12.89 12.81
CA VAL A 120 -2.87 13.65 12.78
C VAL A 120 -2.59 14.29 11.42
N ALA A 121 -3.29 13.85 10.37
CA ALA A 121 -3.42 14.58 9.12
C ALA A 121 -4.80 14.33 8.50
N ALA A 122 -5.34 15.36 7.87
CA ALA A 122 -6.58 15.35 7.12
C ALA A 122 -6.39 16.29 5.93
N HIS A 123 -6.36 15.73 4.72
CA HIS A 123 -6.23 16.50 3.48
C HIS A 123 -7.49 16.32 2.65
N ASP A 124 -8.13 17.43 2.33
CA ASP A 124 -9.29 17.51 1.46
C ASP A 124 -9.09 18.69 0.50
N GLY A 125 -9.16 18.44 -0.80
CA GLY A 125 -8.91 19.46 -1.83
C GLY A 125 -8.42 18.93 -3.17
N GLU A 126 -8.02 17.66 -3.25
CA GLU A 126 -7.68 17.02 -4.52
C GLU A 126 -8.96 16.60 -5.26
N PRO A 127 -9.08 16.88 -6.57
CA PRO A 127 -10.22 16.43 -7.33
C PRO A 127 -10.23 14.91 -7.48
N ASP A 128 -11.43 14.32 -7.52
CA ASP A 128 -11.57 12.96 -8.01
C ASP A 128 -11.36 12.91 -9.52
N HIS A 129 -10.50 12.02 -9.98
CA HIS A 129 -10.22 11.85 -11.41
C HIS A 129 -11.16 10.80 -11.99
N PRO A 130 -11.59 10.91 -13.27
CA PRO A 130 -12.31 9.83 -13.93
C PRO A 130 -11.52 8.52 -13.87
N ALA A 131 -12.20 7.38 -13.73
CA ALA A 131 -11.50 6.10 -13.60
C ALA A 131 -10.60 5.82 -14.81
N GLY A 132 -9.41 5.28 -14.54
CA GLY A 132 -8.34 5.08 -15.52
C GLY A 132 -7.51 6.33 -15.85
N GLN A 133 -7.78 7.48 -15.23
CA GLN A 133 -6.99 8.69 -15.37
C GLN A 133 -6.25 9.00 -14.07
N PHE A 134 -5.01 9.48 -14.20
CA PHE A 134 -4.15 9.81 -13.07
C PHE A 134 -3.80 11.31 -13.10
N PRO A 135 -3.42 11.91 -11.96
CA PRO A 135 -2.96 13.30 -11.91
C PRO A 135 -1.83 13.55 -12.91
N ALA A 136 -1.91 14.65 -13.66
CA ALA A 136 -0.90 15.05 -14.63
C ALA A 136 0.26 15.79 -13.94
N THR A 137 1.02 15.10 -13.10
CA THR A 137 2.15 15.69 -12.37
C THR A 137 3.33 14.73 -12.29
N ASP A 138 4.52 15.27 -12.53
CA ASP A 138 5.80 14.56 -12.36
C ASP A 138 6.29 14.62 -10.90
N GLU A 139 5.58 15.34 -10.02
CA GLU A 139 5.92 15.48 -8.61
C GLU A 139 5.30 14.36 -7.75
N ILE A 140 6.17 13.55 -7.14
CA ILE A 140 5.78 12.55 -6.14
C ILE A 140 5.68 13.23 -4.77
N ARG A 141 4.46 13.57 -4.36
CA ARG A 141 4.14 14.18 -3.06
C ARG A 141 2.98 13.44 -2.42
N ASN A 142 2.80 13.60 -1.10
CA ASN A 142 1.73 12.90 -0.39
C ASN A 142 0.35 13.24 -0.99
N GLU A 143 0.11 14.50 -1.33
CA GLU A 143 -1.16 14.97 -1.89
C GLU A 143 -1.42 14.36 -3.27
N THR A 144 -0.39 14.24 -4.12
CA THR A 144 -0.54 13.71 -5.47
C THR A 144 -0.66 12.18 -5.48
N VAL A 145 0.04 11.50 -4.56
CA VAL A 145 -0.01 10.04 -4.45
C VAL A 145 -1.25 9.58 -3.71
N PHE A 146 -1.48 10.06 -2.48
CA PHE A 146 -2.60 9.63 -1.64
C PHE A 146 -3.93 10.31 -2.02
N GLY A 147 -3.90 11.47 -2.70
CA GLY A 147 -5.13 12.24 -2.92
C GLY A 147 -5.66 12.82 -1.62
N ASN A 148 -6.98 12.91 -1.49
CA ASN A 148 -7.62 13.21 -0.22
C ASN A 148 -7.42 12.02 0.73
N HIS A 149 -7.00 12.30 1.96
CA HIS A 149 -6.58 11.26 2.89
C HIS A 149 -6.76 11.66 4.35
N VAL A 150 -6.87 10.64 5.21
CA VAL A 150 -6.86 10.77 6.66
C VAL A 150 -5.73 9.90 7.21
N VAL A 151 -4.96 10.44 8.14
CA VAL A 151 -3.93 9.69 8.87
C VAL A 151 -4.32 9.64 10.34
N LEU A 152 -4.51 8.44 10.86
CA LEU A 152 -4.78 8.20 12.28
C LEU A 152 -3.48 7.79 12.96
N GLN A 153 -3.15 8.45 14.06
CA GLN A 153 -2.24 7.87 15.05
C GLN A 153 -3.05 6.93 15.94
N LEU A 154 -2.74 5.63 15.85
CA LEU A 154 -3.45 4.59 16.57
C LEU A 154 -3.22 4.71 18.07
N ALA A 155 -4.30 4.66 18.86
CA ALA A 155 -4.22 4.80 20.31
C ALA A 155 -3.42 3.65 20.97
N GLU A 156 -3.54 2.43 20.45
CA GLU A 156 -2.91 1.23 21.02
C GLU A 156 -1.39 1.21 20.82
N THR A 157 -0.93 1.59 19.62
CA THR A 157 0.44 1.37 19.18
C THR A 157 1.25 2.66 19.02
N GLY A 158 0.59 3.82 18.92
CA GLY A 158 1.20 5.11 18.62
C GLY A 158 1.72 5.26 17.19
N THR A 159 1.50 4.25 16.34
CA THR A 159 1.89 4.21 14.91
C THR A 159 0.77 4.74 14.01
N PHE A 160 1.01 4.82 12.70
CA PHE A 160 0.16 5.59 11.80
C PHE A 160 -0.58 4.70 10.80
N LEU A 161 -1.89 4.88 10.71
CA LEU A 161 -2.76 4.26 9.72
C LEU A 161 -3.17 5.32 8.70
N VAL A 162 -2.86 5.09 7.43
CA VAL A 162 -3.18 6.02 6.33
C VAL A 162 -4.36 5.45 5.56
N LEU A 163 -5.41 6.25 5.39
CA LEU A 163 -6.55 5.98 4.52
C LEU A 163 -6.54 7.01 3.38
N ALA A 164 -6.48 6.55 2.13
CA ALA A 164 -6.22 7.38 0.95
C ALA A 164 -7.31 7.23 -0.13
N HIS A 165 -7.18 8.02 -1.19
CA HIS A 165 -8.09 8.09 -2.34
C HIS A 165 -9.52 8.45 -1.96
N LEU A 166 -9.68 9.25 -0.89
CA LEU A 166 -10.98 9.65 -0.38
C LEU A 166 -11.67 10.63 -1.35
N GLN A 167 -13.00 10.67 -1.29
CA GLN A 167 -13.81 11.51 -2.16
C GLN A 167 -13.62 12.99 -1.82
N ALA A 168 -13.49 13.83 -2.84
CA ALA A 168 -13.32 15.27 -2.67
C ALA A 168 -14.51 15.90 -1.93
N GLY A 169 -14.24 16.70 -0.91
CA GLY A 169 -15.23 17.38 -0.09
C GLY A 169 -16.00 16.46 0.86
N SER A 170 -15.51 15.23 1.11
CA SER A 170 -16.23 14.24 1.92
C SER A 170 -15.70 14.06 3.35
N LEU A 171 -14.54 14.65 3.69
CA LEU A 171 -13.95 14.47 5.02
C LEU A 171 -14.89 15.02 6.10
N ARG A 172 -15.03 14.25 7.18
CA ARG A 172 -15.91 14.55 8.33
C ARG A 172 -15.16 14.89 9.61
N VAL A 173 -13.84 14.78 9.57
CA VAL A 173 -12.95 14.91 10.71
C VAL A 173 -11.87 15.96 10.47
N GLN A 174 -11.27 16.45 11.55
CA GLN A 174 -10.21 17.46 11.49
C GLN A 174 -8.95 17.03 12.27
N VAL A 175 -7.80 17.61 11.92
CA VAL A 175 -6.55 17.35 12.65
C VAL A 175 -6.70 17.70 14.14
N GLY A 176 -6.30 16.78 15.01
CA GLY A 176 -6.40 16.87 16.46
C GLY A 176 -7.65 16.19 17.05
N GLU A 177 -8.59 15.77 16.20
CA GLU A 177 -9.80 15.07 16.63
C GLU A 177 -9.49 13.64 17.07
N THR A 178 -10.06 13.22 18.20
CA THR A 178 -10.08 11.81 18.61
C THR A 178 -11.27 11.14 17.95
N VAL A 179 -11.02 10.03 17.28
CA VAL A 179 -12.05 9.21 16.63
C VAL A 179 -12.12 7.85 17.30
N HIS A 180 -13.33 7.29 17.33
CA HIS A 180 -13.57 5.93 17.81
C HIS A 180 -13.76 4.96 16.66
N GLU A 181 -13.40 3.70 16.88
CA GLU A 181 -13.63 2.62 15.92
C GLU A 181 -15.07 2.63 15.37
N GLY A 182 -15.21 2.63 14.04
CA GLY A 182 -16.49 2.67 13.34
C GLY A 182 -17.05 4.07 13.08
N GLU A 183 -16.40 5.12 13.58
CA GLU A 183 -16.82 6.50 13.34
C GLU A 183 -16.56 6.93 11.88
N PRO A 184 -17.48 7.66 11.22
CA PRO A 184 -17.30 8.10 9.84
C PRO A 184 -16.15 9.10 9.67
N LEU A 185 -15.19 8.78 8.80
CA LEU A 185 -14.06 9.65 8.46
C LEU A 185 -14.30 10.44 7.18
N ALA A 186 -14.80 9.77 6.14
CA ALA A 186 -14.98 10.33 4.79
C ALA A 186 -15.87 9.41 3.93
N ALA A 187 -15.85 9.59 2.62
CA ALA A 187 -16.39 8.64 1.66
C ALA A 187 -15.30 8.12 0.70
N CYS A 188 -15.49 6.91 0.17
CA CYS A 188 -14.59 6.30 -0.82
C CYS A 188 -14.67 7.10 -2.13
N GLY A 189 -13.51 7.52 -2.63
CA GLY A 189 -13.38 8.37 -3.80
C GLY A 189 -12.46 7.78 -4.85
N ASN A 190 -11.89 8.66 -5.67
CA ASN A 190 -10.90 8.32 -6.70
C ASN A 190 -9.91 9.49 -6.91
N SER A 191 -9.53 10.16 -5.82
CA SER A 191 -8.54 11.23 -5.83
C SER A 191 -7.11 10.68 -5.74
N GLY A 192 -6.13 11.49 -6.17
CA GLY A 192 -4.72 11.10 -6.17
C GLY A 192 -4.40 10.00 -7.19
N HIS A 193 -3.38 9.20 -6.93
CA HIS A 193 -2.88 8.18 -7.85
C HIS A 193 -3.72 6.88 -7.78
N SER A 194 -5.00 6.98 -8.08
CA SER A 194 -5.97 5.87 -8.04
C SER A 194 -6.47 5.48 -9.43
N SER A 195 -6.55 4.17 -9.73
CA SER A 195 -7.05 3.69 -11.03
C SER A 195 -8.56 3.61 -11.11
N GLU A 196 -9.25 3.34 -10.01
CA GLU A 196 -10.71 3.28 -9.89
C GLU A 196 -11.14 3.49 -8.43
N PRO A 197 -12.41 3.82 -8.14
CA PRO A 197 -12.86 4.00 -6.77
C PRO A 197 -12.58 2.79 -5.86
N HIS A 198 -11.76 3.00 -4.84
CA HIS A 198 -11.37 1.99 -3.84
C HIS A 198 -10.90 2.65 -2.54
N ILE A 199 -10.85 1.87 -1.46
CA ILE A 199 -10.27 2.30 -0.18
C ILE A 199 -8.85 1.76 -0.11
N HIS A 200 -7.86 2.64 -0.18
CA HIS A 200 -6.49 2.29 0.15
C HIS A 200 -6.25 2.48 1.64
N ILE A 201 -5.62 1.48 2.27
CA ILE A 201 -5.25 1.54 3.69
C ILE A 201 -3.91 0.87 3.93
N HIS A 202 -3.02 1.55 4.66
CA HIS A 202 -1.75 0.96 5.10
C HIS A 202 -1.33 1.45 6.49
N HIS A 203 -0.43 0.69 7.11
CA HIS A 203 0.09 0.95 8.45
C HIS A 203 1.61 1.18 8.37
N GLN A 204 2.10 2.25 8.99
CA GLN A 204 3.52 2.62 8.98
C GLN A 204 3.98 3.20 10.33
N ARG A 205 5.30 3.13 10.59
CA ARG A 205 5.88 3.59 11.86
C ARG A 205 6.01 5.10 11.96
N GLN A 206 6.54 5.73 10.92
CA GLN A 206 6.76 7.18 10.89
C GLN A 206 5.51 7.89 10.37
N PRO A 207 5.25 9.15 10.76
CA PRO A 207 4.19 9.91 10.14
C PRO A 207 4.54 10.19 8.65
N PRO A 208 3.55 10.28 7.75
CA PRO A 208 3.81 10.38 6.30
C PRO A 208 4.60 11.61 5.83
N TRP A 209 4.76 12.64 6.66
CA TRP A 209 5.54 13.84 6.32
C TRP A 209 6.99 13.79 6.79
N GLU A 210 7.40 12.78 7.58
CA GLU A 210 8.80 12.67 8.05
C GLU A 210 9.72 12.10 6.96
N ARG A 211 9.19 11.21 6.12
CA ARG A 211 9.93 10.51 5.06
C ARG A 211 9.26 10.74 3.71
N PRO A 212 10.02 10.74 2.60
CA PRO A 212 9.42 10.70 1.27
C PRO A 212 8.49 9.50 1.13
N VAL A 213 7.44 9.64 0.32
CA VAL A 213 6.55 8.54 -0.07
C VAL A 213 7.37 7.34 -0.52
N GLY A 214 7.04 6.14 -0.04
CA GLY A 214 7.78 4.92 -0.35
C GLY A 214 8.89 4.55 0.64
N PHE A 215 9.26 5.45 1.56
CA PHE A 215 10.43 5.27 2.44
C PHE A 215 10.13 5.20 3.94
N ALA A 216 8.87 5.38 4.36
CA ALA A 216 8.49 5.04 5.72
C ALA A 216 8.60 3.52 5.95
N GLU A 217 8.79 3.10 7.18
CA GLU A 217 8.76 1.69 7.56
C GLU A 217 7.31 1.25 7.65
N GLY A 218 6.84 0.53 6.63
CA GLY A 218 5.56 -0.16 6.67
C GLY A 218 5.57 -1.22 7.76
N LEU A 219 4.43 -1.40 8.40
CA LEU A 219 4.22 -2.33 9.49
C LEU A 219 3.06 -3.27 9.15
N PRO A 220 3.07 -4.52 9.64
CA PRO A 220 2.00 -5.46 9.38
C PRO A 220 0.63 -4.92 9.81
N LEU A 221 -0.36 -5.08 8.94
CA LEU A 221 -1.74 -4.68 9.13
C LEU A 221 -2.64 -5.90 9.02
N PHE A 222 -3.35 -6.20 10.10
CA PHE A 222 -4.31 -7.30 10.19
C PHE A 222 -5.71 -6.75 10.42
N PHE A 223 -6.69 -7.45 9.86
CA PHE A 223 -8.10 -7.24 10.14
C PHE A 223 -8.62 -8.25 11.17
N ARG A 224 -9.58 -7.81 11.98
CA ARG A 224 -10.33 -8.65 12.93
C ARG A 224 -11.83 -8.54 12.71
N ASP A 225 -12.57 -9.41 13.40
CA ASP A 225 -14.03 -9.41 13.43
C ASP A 225 -14.67 -9.55 12.04
N HIS A 226 -14.07 -10.37 11.18
CA HIS A 226 -14.55 -10.66 9.83
C HIS A 226 -14.51 -12.17 9.50
N ASP A 227 -15.12 -12.57 8.39
CA ASP A 227 -15.30 -13.97 7.96
C ASP A 227 -14.11 -14.61 7.21
N GLY A 228 -12.93 -13.97 7.24
CA GLY A 228 -11.73 -14.39 6.50
C GLY A 228 -10.50 -14.55 7.39
N PRO A 229 -9.32 -14.84 6.82
CA PRO A 229 -8.07 -14.86 7.56
C PRO A 229 -7.65 -13.43 7.96
N PRO A 230 -6.94 -13.23 9.09
CA PRO A 230 -6.58 -11.89 9.57
C PRO A 230 -5.79 -11.02 8.58
N MET A 231 -5.03 -11.63 7.68
CA MET A 231 -4.35 -10.95 6.58
C MET A 231 -4.92 -11.48 5.26
N PRO A 232 -6.08 -10.97 4.80
CA PRO A 232 -6.73 -11.46 3.59
C PRO A 232 -5.86 -11.15 2.36
N SER A 233 -5.58 -12.18 1.57
CA SER A 233 -4.76 -12.04 0.36
C SER A 233 -5.54 -11.36 -0.76
N GLY A 234 -4.88 -10.46 -1.47
CA GLY A 234 -5.36 -9.90 -2.73
C GLY A 234 -5.01 -10.77 -3.93
N GLY A 235 -5.07 -10.14 -5.10
CA GLY A 235 -4.63 -10.70 -6.37
C GLY A 235 -5.58 -10.32 -7.50
N VAL A 236 -4.99 -10.03 -8.66
CA VAL A 236 -5.70 -9.84 -9.92
C VAL A 236 -5.16 -10.75 -11.00
N ARG A 237 -6.02 -11.16 -11.92
CA ARG A 237 -5.63 -11.87 -13.14
C ARG A 237 -6.18 -11.14 -14.36
N HIS A 238 -5.45 -11.26 -15.46
CA HIS A 238 -5.92 -10.78 -16.75
C HIS A 238 -6.42 -11.98 -17.55
N VAL A 239 -7.74 -12.09 -17.72
CA VAL A 239 -8.42 -13.19 -18.40
C VAL A 239 -9.20 -12.60 -19.57
N GLU A 240 -8.91 -13.07 -20.79
CA GLU A 240 -9.64 -12.66 -22.01
C GLU A 240 -9.73 -11.14 -22.22
N GLY A 241 -8.68 -10.39 -21.87
CA GLY A 241 -8.66 -8.94 -22.04
C GLY A 241 -9.33 -8.15 -20.90
N ARG A 242 -9.70 -8.81 -19.80
CA ARG A 242 -10.33 -8.19 -18.63
C ARG A 242 -9.55 -8.49 -17.36
N TRP A 243 -9.50 -7.52 -16.47
CA TRP A 243 -9.02 -7.72 -15.11
C TRP A 243 -10.11 -8.39 -14.28
N VAL A 244 -9.72 -9.42 -13.53
CA VAL A 244 -10.59 -10.13 -12.58
C VAL A 244 -9.89 -10.17 -11.23
N ALA A 245 -10.61 -9.80 -10.17
CA ALA A 245 -10.13 -9.99 -8.82
C ALA A 245 -10.17 -11.49 -8.49
N VAL A 246 -9.08 -12.00 -7.91
CA VAL A 246 -8.98 -13.37 -7.38
C VAL A 246 -8.65 -13.40 -5.89
N GLY A 247 -8.52 -12.23 -5.27
CA GLY A 247 -8.34 -12.08 -3.84
C GLY A 247 -9.59 -12.39 -3.03
N ALA A 248 -9.41 -12.41 -1.71
CA ALA A 248 -10.49 -12.69 -0.77
C ALA A 248 -11.57 -11.59 -0.81
N THR A 249 -12.82 -11.99 -0.60
CA THR A 249 -13.89 -11.06 -0.22
C THR A 249 -14.19 -11.29 1.25
N VAL A 250 -14.14 -10.23 2.04
CA VAL A 250 -14.31 -10.27 3.50
C VAL A 250 -15.47 -9.39 3.95
N ARG A 251 -16.13 -9.81 5.02
CA ARG A 251 -17.30 -9.14 5.62
C ARG A 251 -17.21 -9.19 7.14
N HIS A 252 -17.74 -8.16 7.82
CA HIS A 252 -17.86 -8.18 9.28
C HIS A 252 -18.60 -9.43 9.76
N ALA A 253 -18.05 -10.12 10.74
CA ALA A 253 -18.62 -11.33 11.31
C ALA A 253 -19.97 -11.01 11.97
N GLY A 254 -20.99 -11.81 11.67
CA GLY A 254 -22.31 -11.69 12.30
C GLY A 254 -23.28 -10.65 11.70
N ARG A 255 -22.90 -9.93 10.63
CA ARG A 255 -23.88 -9.20 9.80
C ARG A 255 -24.41 -10.13 8.70
N ALA A 256 -25.73 -10.32 8.65
CA ALA A 256 -26.38 -11.05 7.56
C ALA A 256 -26.21 -10.30 6.23
N PRO A 257 -26.12 -11.01 5.09
CA PRO A 257 -26.01 -10.40 3.76
C PRO A 257 -27.23 -9.56 3.38
#